data_AF-A0A1B6HZZ4-F1
#
_entry.id   AF-A0A1B6HZZ4-F1
#
_cell.length_a   1.000
_cell.length_b   1.000
_cell.length_c   1.000
_cell.angle_alpha   90.00
_cell.angle_beta   90.00
_cell.angle_gamma   90.00
#
_symmetry.space_group_name_H-M   'P 1'
#
loop_
_entity.id
_entity.type
_entity.pdbx_description
1 polymer ?
#
loop_
_entity_poly.entity_id
_entity_poly.type
_entity_poly.pdbx_seq_one_letter_code
_entity_poly.pdbx_strand_id
1 'polypeptide(L)'
;MGIPTERVVQVLCYSLLINVVYIFCQSDDLTLLNQCITNDDCAKGSACVDLICQDPCPGICYGNATCEIYDHIPYCACKPGFSGNPFTGCTGQASPKGCVLTGSKPSGRKIYRVERFFKVNYFGALVHCTTHGGRLASIESKEEIKLIKEAIGKSGIRNDQFWTSG
;
A
#
# COMPACT_ATOMS: atom_id res chain seq x y z
N MET A 1 24.49 -7.07 -16.71
CA MET A 1 25.42 -6.10 -17.30
C MET A 1 24.60 -4.93 -17.80
N GLY A 2 25.03 -3.70 -17.50
CA GLY A 2 24.33 -2.48 -17.89
C GLY A 2 25.19 -1.31 -17.42
N ILE A 3 26.08 -0.84 -18.28
CA ILE A 3 26.97 0.28 -17.99
C ILE A 3 26.16 1.55 -18.27
N PRO A 4 25.98 2.46 -17.29
CA PRO A 4 25.36 3.75 -17.57
C PRO A 4 26.26 4.53 -18.54
N THR A 5 25.66 5.13 -19.56
CA THR A 5 26.39 5.85 -20.60
C THR A 5 27.14 7.06 -20.04
N GLU A 6 28.35 7.32 -20.54
CA GLU A 6 29.04 8.59 -20.31
C GLU A 6 28.18 9.75 -20.85
N ARG A 7 27.56 10.50 -19.94
CA ARG A 7 26.89 11.75 -20.28
C ARG A 7 27.96 12.83 -20.50
N VAL A 8 28.44 12.92 -21.74
CA VAL A 8 29.40 13.96 -22.16
C VAL A 8 28.76 15.34 -21.97
N VAL A 9 29.21 16.08 -20.96
CA VAL A 9 28.71 17.43 -20.65
C VAL A 9 29.25 18.42 -21.67
N GLN A 10 28.39 18.88 -22.58
CA GLN A 10 28.73 19.91 -23.56
C GLN A 10 28.50 21.31 -22.97
N VAL A 11 29.59 22.03 -22.70
CA VAL A 11 29.55 23.40 -22.15
C VAL A 11 29.58 24.42 -23.28
N LEU A 12 28.56 25.29 -23.35
CA LEU A 12 28.49 26.39 -24.32
C LEU A 12 29.13 27.67 -23.76
N CYS A 13 30.45 27.78 -23.89
CA CYS A 13 31.18 29.00 -23.56
C CYS A 13 30.92 30.09 -24.61
N TYR A 14 30.44 31.26 -24.19
CA TYR A 14 30.34 32.46 -25.04
C TYR A 14 30.98 33.67 -24.34
N SER A 15 31.56 34.59 -25.12
CA SER A 15 32.09 35.86 -24.61
C SER A 15 31.28 37.02 -25.17
N LEU A 16 30.81 37.89 -24.28
CA LEU A 16 30.12 39.14 -24.64
C LEU A 16 31.07 40.34 -24.79
N LEU A 17 32.34 40.21 -24.36
CA LEU A 17 33.31 41.31 -24.31
C LEU A 17 34.70 40.82 -24.72
N ILE A 18 35.24 41.40 -25.79
CA ILE A 18 36.41 40.92 -26.56
C ILE A 18 37.73 40.86 -25.75
N ASN A 19 37.79 41.40 -24.52
CA ASN A 19 39.00 41.46 -23.69
C ASN A 19 38.81 40.99 -22.22
N VAL A 20 37.82 40.13 -21.92
CA VAL A 20 37.60 39.62 -20.56
C VAL A 20 38.05 38.17 -20.42
N VAL A 21 39.12 37.93 -19.65
CA VAL A 21 39.70 36.60 -19.39
C VAL A 21 39.00 35.90 -18.21
N TYR A 22 37.67 35.82 -18.26
CA TYR A 22 36.85 35.08 -17.29
C TYR A 22 35.76 34.29 -18.01
N ILE A 23 35.93 32.97 -18.06
CA ILE A 23 34.92 32.04 -18.56
C ILE A 23 33.97 31.73 -17.41
N PHE A 24 32.72 32.22 -17.50
CA PHE A 24 31.66 31.82 -16.58
C PHE A 24 30.99 30.54 -17.07
N CYS A 25 31.43 29.40 -16.54
CA CYS A 25 30.71 28.14 -16.65
C CYS A 25 29.57 28.13 -15.61
N GLN A 26 28.34 28.43 -16.04
CA GLN A 26 27.15 28.22 -15.20
C GLN A 26 26.66 26.79 -15.38
N SER A 27 26.79 25.98 -14.33
CA SER A 27 26.17 24.66 -14.22
C SER A 27 24.88 24.79 -13.42
N ASP A 28 23.73 24.79 -14.09
CA ASP A 28 22.40 24.84 -13.45
C ASP A 28 22.03 23.54 -12.72
N ASP A 29 22.92 22.55 -12.72
CA ASP A 29 22.67 21.19 -12.24
C ASP A 29 23.16 20.99 -10.79
N LEU A 30 22.27 21.23 -9.83
CA LEU A 30 22.46 20.80 -8.44
C LEU A 30 22.16 19.30 -8.23
N THR A 31 21.74 18.55 -9.25
CA THR A 31 21.26 17.16 -9.11
C THR A 31 22.37 16.09 -9.01
N LEU A 32 23.57 16.52 -8.62
CA LEU A 32 24.74 15.68 -8.35
C LEU A 32 24.88 15.26 -6.87
N LEU A 33 24.01 15.75 -5.99
CA LEU A 33 24.00 15.42 -4.54
C LEU A 33 22.82 14.53 -4.12
N ASN A 34 21.71 14.56 -4.85
CA ASN A 34 20.56 13.70 -4.59
C ASN A 34 20.69 12.33 -5.27
N GLN A 35 20.09 11.32 -4.64
CA GLN A 35 19.95 9.98 -5.21
C GLN A 35 18.67 9.85 -6.05
N CYS A 36 17.67 10.68 -5.78
CA CYS A 36 16.34 10.63 -6.38
C CYS A 36 15.66 12.01 -6.42
N ILE A 37 14.61 12.13 -7.22
CA ILE A 37 13.66 13.25 -7.26
C ILE A 37 12.24 12.72 -7.03
N THR A 38 11.90 11.53 -7.54
CA THR A 38 10.64 10.83 -7.26
C THR A 38 10.89 9.43 -6.70
N ASN A 39 9.81 8.77 -6.25
CA ASN A 39 9.88 7.38 -5.81
C ASN A 39 10.32 6.42 -6.94
N ASP A 40 10.00 6.73 -8.19
CA ASP A 40 10.30 5.89 -9.36
C ASP A 40 11.81 5.75 -9.65
N ASP A 41 12.62 6.69 -9.15
CA ASP A 41 14.10 6.61 -9.19
C ASP A 41 14.66 5.52 -8.25
N CYS A 42 13.87 5.08 -7.27
CA CYS A 42 14.26 4.12 -6.25
C CYS A 42 13.88 2.66 -6.61
N ALA A 43 14.42 1.71 -5.86
CA ALA A 43 13.95 0.32 -5.95
C ALA A 43 12.56 0.19 -5.31
N LYS A 44 11.75 -0.80 -5.72
CA LYS A 44 10.39 -1.01 -5.19
C LYS A 44 10.29 -1.23 -3.66
N GLY A 45 11.42 -1.52 -3.01
CA GLY A 45 11.58 -1.66 -1.57
C GLY A 45 12.27 -0.46 -0.89
N SER A 46 12.28 0.72 -1.52
CA SER A 46 12.71 1.99 -0.92
C SER A 46 11.90 3.15 -1.50
N ALA A 47 11.82 4.26 -0.77
CA ALA A 47 11.14 5.48 -1.18
C ALA A 47 12.13 6.64 -1.26
N CYS A 48 11.81 7.67 -2.05
CA CYS A 48 12.59 8.90 -2.09
C CYS A 48 12.18 9.79 -0.92
N VAL A 49 13.04 9.91 0.08
CA VAL A 49 12.82 10.70 1.29
C VAL A 49 14.04 11.58 1.50
N ASP A 50 13.82 12.89 1.66
CA ASP A 50 14.88 13.90 1.76
C ASP A 50 15.95 13.77 0.65
N LEU A 51 15.48 13.46 -0.57
CA LEU A 51 16.28 13.27 -1.79
C LEU A 51 17.22 12.03 -1.79
N ILE A 52 16.99 11.08 -0.87
CA ILE A 52 17.74 9.82 -0.72
C ILE A 52 16.76 8.62 -0.83
N CYS A 53 17.18 7.53 -1.49
CA CYS A 53 16.39 6.30 -1.57
C CYS A 53 16.61 5.44 -0.32
N GLN A 54 15.65 5.44 0.61
CA GLN A 54 15.74 4.69 1.86
C GLN A 54 14.48 3.85 2.17
N ASP A 55 14.60 2.92 3.11
CA ASP A 55 13.46 2.14 3.60
C ASP A 55 12.45 3.08 4.31
N PRO A 56 11.17 3.14 3.88
CA PRO A 56 10.16 3.99 4.52
C PRO A 56 9.48 3.34 5.75
N CYS A 57 9.75 2.07 6.07
CA CYS A 57 9.15 1.39 7.22
C CYS A 57 9.55 1.88 8.64
N PRO A 58 10.79 2.35 8.90
CA PRO A 58 11.23 2.72 10.25
C PRO A 58 10.35 3.79 10.91
N GLY A 59 9.83 3.47 12.10
CA GLY A 59 9.05 4.40 12.93
C GLY A 59 7.55 4.54 12.59
N ILE A 60 7.07 3.96 11.48
CA ILE A 60 5.66 4.12 11.05
C ILE A 60 4.74 3.06 11.67
N CYS A 61 5.17 1.81 11.74
CA CYS A 61 4.37 0.72 12.32
C CYS A 61 4.69 0.54 13.82
N TYR A 62 3.67 0.33 14.66
CA TYR A 62 3.82 0.33 16.11
C TYR A 62 3.29 -0.93 16.82
N GLY A 63 3.96 -1.31 17.92
CA GLY A 63 3.62 -2.50 18.71
C GLY A 63 3.79 -3.80 17.92
N ASN A 64 2.84 -4.73 18.05
CA ASN A 64 2.89 -6.04 17.38
C ASN A 64 2.44 -5.99 15.91
N ALA A 65 2.96 -5.02 15.17
CA ALA A 65 2.79 -4.89 13.73
C ALA A 65 3.98 -5.49 12.96
N THR A 66 3.78 -5.69 11.66
CA THR A 66 4.80 -5.87 10.63
C THR A 66 4.67 -4.72 9.62
N CYS A 67 5.77 -4.40 8.94
CA CYS A 67 5.77 -3.49 7.80
C CYS A 67 6.08 -4.28 6.53
N GLU A 68 5.39 -3.95 5.44
CA GLU A 68 5.68 -4.42 4.09
C GLU A 68 5.68 -3.20 3.16
N ILE A 69 6.54 -3.16 2.15
CA ILE A 69 6.62 -2.02 1.22
C ILE A 69 5.91 -2.42 -0.07
N TYR A 70 4.92 -1.63 -0.48
CA TYR A 70 4.20 -1.82 -1.73
C TYR A 70 4.24 -0.52 -2.54
N ASP A 71 4.86 -0.57 -3.72
CA ASP A 71 4.95 0.56 -4.65
C ASP A 71 5.49 1.83 -3.96
N HIS A 72 6.63 1.67 -3.26
CA HIS A 72 7.31 2.70 -2.47
C HIS A 72 6.52 3.22 -1.24
N ILE A 73 5.33 2.69 -0.96
CA ILE A 73 4.50 3.06 0.19
C ILE A 73 4.66 2.01 1.31
N PRO A 74 4.96 2.44 2.56
CA PRO A 74 5.00 1.54 3.72
C PRO A 74 3.57 1.15 4.16
N TYR A 75 3.32 -0.16 4.27
CA TYR A 75 2.05 -0.73 4.70
C TYR A 75 2.22 -1.47 6.03
N CYS A 76 1.46 -1.06 7.05
CA CYS A 76 1.49 -1.67 8.37
C CYS A 76 0.33 -2.65 8.57
N ALA A 77 0.62 -3.86 9.04
CA ALA A 77 -0.39 -4.88 9.38
C ALA A 77 -0.10 -5.50 10.76
N CYS A 78 -1.13 -5.90 11.50
CA CYS A 78 -0.91 -6.62 12.76
C CYS A 78 -0.35 -8.04 12.50
N LYS A 79 0.60 -8.47 13.33
CA LYS A 79 1.17 -9.83 13.28
C LYS A 79 0.08 -10.88 13.55
N PRO A 80 0.22 -12.11 13.04
CA PRO A 80 -0.73 -13.19 13.32
C PRO A 80 -0.98 -13.38 14.82
N GLY A 81 -2.25 -13.38 15.24
CA GLY A 81 -2.64 -13.42 16.64
C GLY A 81 -2.72 -12.05 17.34
N PHE A 82 -2.56 -10.94 16.61
CA PHE A 82 -2.72 -9.58 17.14
C PHE A 82 -3.75 -8.77 16.33
N SER A 83 -4.37 -7.78 16.95
CA SER A 83 -5.33 -6.88 16.28
C SER A 83 -5.36 -5.49 16.91
N GLY A 84 -5.86 -4.51 16.16
CA GLY A 84 -5.90 -3.11 16.57
C GLY A 84 -5.58 -2.21 15.38
N ASN A 85 -5.18 -0.98 15.66
CA ASN A 85 -4.61 -0.09 14.66
C ASN A 85 -3.08 -0.29 14.61
N PRO A 86 -2.50 -0.75 13.48
CA PRO A 86 -1.08 -1.07 13.38
C PRO A 86 -0.15 0.16 13.39
N PHE A 87 -0.69 1.37 13.29
CA PHE A 87 0.05 2.63 13.46
C PHE A 87 0.09 3.11 14.93
N THR A 88 -0.81 2.62 15.80
CA THR A 88 -0.86 3.02 17.23
C THR A 88 -0.59 1.86 18.20
N GLY A 89 -0.58 0.61 17.72
CA GLY A 89 -0.28 -0.58 18.50
C GLY A 89 -1.31 -1.70 18.34
N CYS A 90 -0.84 -2.87 17.89
CA CYS A 90 -1.64 -4.09 17.89
C CYS A 90 -1.58 -4.81 19.25
N THR A 91 -2.74 -5.12 19.83
CA THR A 91 -2.90 -5.88 21.08
C THR A 91 -3.05 -7.38 20.79
N GLY A 92 -2.63 -8.22 21.73
CA GLY A 92 -2.71 -9.67 21.58
C GLY A 92 -4.14 -10.17 21.62
N GLN A 93 -4.58 -10.86 20.57
CA GLN A 93 -5.80 -11.65 20.64
C GLN A 93 -5.54 -12.92 21.44
N ALA A 94 -6.17 -13.04 22.60
CA ALA A 94 -6.47 -14.35 23.14
C ALA A 94 -7.26 -15.13 22.07
N SER A 95 -6.71 -16.29 21.66
CA SER A 95 -7.22 -17.28 20.69
C SER A 95 -8.57 -16.92 20.04
N PRO A 96 -8.61 -16.66 18.72
CA PRO A 96 -9.54 -15.73 18.10
C PRO A 96 -11.00 -15.95 18.54
N LYS A 97 -11.50 -15.00 19.34
CA LYS A 97 -12.94 -14.67 19.42
C LYS A 97 -13.40 -14.00 18.12
N GLY A 98 -13.12 -14.63 16.98
CA GLY A 98 -13.70 -14.25 15.70
C GLY A 98 -15.22 -14.32 15.80
N CYS A 99 -15.89 -13.28 15.30
CA CYS A 99 -17.34 -13.03 15.32
C CYS A 99 -18.17 -14.07 16.10
N VAL A 100 -18.37 -13.84 17.41
CA VAL A 100 -19.17 -14.73 18.26
C VAL A 100 -20.60 -14.80 17.75
N LEU A 101 -20.91 -15.86 17.02
CA LEU A 101 -22.25 -16.24 16.58
C LEU A 101 -22.46 -17.72 16.86
N THR A 102 -23.65 -18.06 17.36
CA THR A 102 -23.99 -19.37 17.90
C THR A 102 -24.08 -20.45 16.82
N GLY A 103 -23.24 -21.49 16.88
CA GLY A 103 -23.37 -22.69 16.04
C GLY A 103 -22.05 -23.30 15.54
N SER A 104 -21.19 -23.77 16.45
CA SER A 104 -19.91 -24.39 16.11
C SER A 104 -20.04 -25.83 15.56
N LYS A 105 -19.37 -26.12 14.44
CA LYS A 105 -18.94 -27.47 14.03
C LYS A 105 -17.52 -27.38 13.44
N PRO A 106 -16.68 -28.43 13.51
CA PRO A 106 -15.24 -28.35 13.22
C PRO A 106 -14.92 -28.51 11.72
N SER A 107 -15.68 -27.88 10.84
CA SER A 107 -15.37 -27.83 9.39
C SER A 107 -15.91 -26.54 8.78
N GLY A 108 -15.10 -25.91 7.94
CA GLY A 108 -15.21 -24.50 7.59
C GLY A 108 -16.53 -24.11 6.92
N ARG A 109 -17.27 -23.19 7.56
CA ARG A 109 -18.27 -22.35 6.91
C ARG A 109 -17.74 -20.92 6.87
N LYS A 110 -17.45 -20.41 5.67
CA LYS A 110 -17.15 -18.98 5.48
C LYS A 110 -18.38 -18.16 5.88
N ILE A 111 -18.17 -17.08 6.64
CA ILE A 111 -19.24 -16.18 7.10
C ILE A 111 -19.09 -14.85 6.38
N TYR A 112 -20.20 -14.33 5.84
CA TYR A 112 -20.22 -13.11 5.04
C TYR A 112 -21.01 -12.02 5.77
N ARG A 113 -20.41 -10.84 5.91
CA ARG A 113 -21.08 -9.59 6.34
C ARG A 113 -21.23 -8.69 5.12
N VAL A 114 -22.35 -7.99 5.00
CA VAL A 114 -22.65 -7.12 3.86
C VAL A 114 -22.91 -5.72 4.38
N GLU A 115 -21.94 -4.83 4.18
CA GLU A 115 -22.07 -3.41 4.52
C GLU A 115 -22.97 -2.70 3.51
N ARG A 116 -23.77 -1.73 3.98
CA ARG A 116 -24.81 -1.07 3.18
C ARG A 116 -24.65 0.44 3.01
N PHE A 117 -23.79 1.06 3.84
CA PHE A 117 -23.81 2.51 4.06
C PHE A 117 -22.62 3.24 3.43
N PHE A 118 -21.61 2.53 2.94
CA PHE A 118 -20.38 3.11 2.41
C PHE A 118 -20.05 2.54 1.03
N LYS A 119 -20.29 3.34 -0.02
CA LYS A 119 -19.79 3.06 -1.36
C LYS A 119 -18.34 3.52 -1.44
N VAL A 120 -17.43 2.57 -1.52
CA VAL A 120 -15.97 2.77 -1.55
C VAL A 120 -15.35 2.02 -2.72
N ASN A 121 -14.14 2.41 -3.12
CA ASN A 121 -13.33 1.65 -4.07
C ASN A 121 -12.78 0.35 -3.43
N TYR A 122 -12.17 -0.52 -4.25
CA TYR A 122 -11.60 -1.80 -3.80
C TYR A 122 -10.67 -1.65 -2.58
N PHE A 123 -9.78 -0.65 -2.61
CA PHE A 123 -8.83 -0.39 -1.52
C PHE A 123 -9.55 0.01 -0.21
N GLY A 124 -10.53 0.92 -0.28
CA GLY A 124 -11.35 1.30 0.86
C GLY A 124 -12.15 0.13 1.44
N ALA A 125 -12.65 -0.78 0.59
CA ALA A 125 -13.32 -2.00 1.03
C ALA A 125 -12.35 -2.98 1.72
N LEU A 126 -11.15 -3.16 1.16
CA LEU A 126 -10.09 -3.98 1.74
C LEU A 126 -9.68 -3.49 3.13
N VAL A 127 -9.38 -2.19 3.25
CA VAL A 127 -9.02 -1.55 4.53
C VAL A 127 -10.17 -1.61 5.53
N HIS A 128 -11.42 -1.40 5.09
CA HIS A 128 -12.58 -1.53 5.98
C HIS A 128 -12.72 -2.97 6.52
N CYS A 129 -12.57 -3.98 5.68
CA CYS A 129 -12.63 -5.38 6.13
C CYS A 129 -11.47 -5.75 7.06
N THR A 130 -10.24 -5.35 6.78
CA THR A 130 -9.07 -5.71 7.61
C THR A 130 -9.07 -5.00 8.96
N THR A 131 -9.44 -3.71 9.01
CA THR A 131 -9.58 -2.95 10.27
C THR A 131 -10.66 -3.52 11.20
N HIS A 132 -11.69 -4.18 10.65
CA HIS A 132 -12.72 -4.88 11.42
C HIS A 132 -12.39 -6.35 11.72
N GLY A 133 -11.13 -6.78 11.53
CA GLY A 133 -10.66 -8.13 11.83
C GLY A 133 -11.15 -9.21 10.85
N GLY A 134 -11.59 -8.81 9.66
CA GLY A 134 -12.00 -9.68 8.56
C GLY A 134 -11.08 -9.56 7.34
N ARG A 135 -11.61 -9.99 6.18
CA ARG A 135 -10.99 -9.84 4.85
C ARG A 135 -12.08 -9.77 3.78
N LEU A 136 -11.73 -9.30 2.58
CA LEU A 136 -12.64 -9.37 1.43
C LEU A 136 -13.04 -10.82 1.13
N ALA A 137 -14.22 -10.99 0.53
CA ALA A 137 -14.83 -12.29 0.28
C ALA A 137 -14.05 -13.07 -0.80
N SER A 138 -13.36 -14.13 -0.39
CA SER A 138 -12.82 -15.14 -1.31
C SER A 138 -13.93 -16.15 -1.63
N ILE A 139 -14.39 -16.15 -2.88
CA ILE A 139 -15.47 -17.00 -3.36
C ILE A 139 -14.87 -18.03 -4.32
N GLU A 140 -15.01 -19.32 -3.99
CA GLU A 140 -14.29 -20.40 -4.68
C GLU A 140 -15.23 -21.34 -5.47
N SER A 141 -16.55 -21.19 -5.30
CA SER A 141 -17.55 -22.04 -5.97
C SER A 141 -18.76 -21.25 -6.50
N LYS A 142 -19.44 -21.79 -7.52
CA LYS A 142 -20.61 -21.12 -8.14
C LYS A 142 -21.83 -21.16 -7.22
N GLU A 143 -21.86 -22.16 -6.35
CA GLU A 143 -22.83 -22.44 -5.32
C GLU A 143 -22.74 -21.37 -4.22
N GLU A 144 -21.52 -21.00 -3.84
CA GLU A 144 -21.19 -19.92 -2.91
C GLU A 144 -21.57 -18.54 -3.48
N ILE A 145 -21.28 -18.27 -4.76
CA ILE A 145 -21.79 -17.08 -5.48
C ILE A 145 -23.33 -17.00 -5.39
N LYS A 146 -24.02 -18.13 -5.62
CA LYS A 146 -25.49 -18.19 -5.62
C LYS A 146 -26.06 -17.89 -4.23
N LEU A 147 -25.53 -18.52 -3.18
CA LEU A 147 -25.97 -18.32 -1.80
C LEU A 147 -25.74 -16.87 -1.33
N ILE A 148 -24.59 -16.28 -1.66
CA ILE A 148 -24.27 -14.88 -1.33
C ILE A 148 -25.23 -13.92 -2.03
N LYS A 149 -25.47 -14.11 -3.35
CA LYS A 149 -26.43 -13.28 -4.10
C LYS A 149 -27.87 -13.41 -3.60
N GLU A 150 -28.29 -14.61 -3.19
CA GLU A 150 -29.62 -14.82 -2.61
C GLU A 150 -29.77 -14.13 -1.24
N ALA A 151 -28.76 -14.21 -0.38
CA ALA A 151 -28.73 -13.51 0.91
C ALA A 151 -28.75 -11.98 0.74
N ILE A 152 -28.00 -11.45 -0.23
CA ILE A 152 -28.00 -10.02 -0.59
C ILE A 152 -29.38 -9.60 -1.12
N GLY A 153 -30.00 -10.38 -2.01
CA GLY A 153 -31.34 -10.09 -2.53
C GLY A 153 -32.40 -10.02 -1.42
N LYS A 154 -32.38 -10.99 -0.49
CA LYS A 154 -33.24 -11.01 0.70
C LYS A 154 -32.98 -9.84 1.67
N SER A 155 -31.79 -9.24 1.61
CA SER A 155 -31.42 -8.13 2.49
C SER A 155 -32.03 -6.77 2.07
N GLY A 156 -32.56 -6.67 0.85
CA GLY A 156 -33.18 -5.44 0.30
C GLY A 156 -32.20 -4.47 -0.39
N ILE A 157 -30.91 -4.81 -0.48
CA ILE A 157 -29.90 -4.03 -1.20
C ILE A 157 -30.11 -4.18 -2.71
N ARG A 158 -30.32 -3.08 -3.43
CA ARG A 158 -30.63 -3.09 -4.87
C ARG A 158 -29.37 -3.03 -5.75
N ASN A 159 -28.86 -4.20 -6.11
CA ASN A 159 -27.94 -4.39 -7.26
C ASN A 159 -26.65 -3.53 -7.22
N ASP A 160 -26.08 -3.37 -6.03
CA ASP A 160 -24.74 -2.81 -5.88
C ASP A 160 -23.67 -3.84 -6.28
N GLN A 161 -22.55 -3.37 -6.82
CA GLN A 161 -21.38 -4.22 -7.08
C GLN A 161 -20.57 -4.36 -5.78
N PHE A 162 -20.30 -5.60 -5.38
CA PHE A 162 -19.55 -5.91 -4.15
C PHE A 162 -18.13 -6.35 -4.49
N TRP A 163 -17.15 -5.87 -3.71
CA TRP A 163 -15.74 -6.24 -3.88
C TRP A 163 -15.45 -7.61 -3.26
N THR A 164 -14.83 -8.49 -4.06
CA THR A 164 -14.35 -9.84 -3.69
C THR A 164 -12.82 -9.87 -3.69
N SER A 165 -12.20 -10.86 -3.02
CA SER A 165 -10.73 -11.00 -2.99
C SER A 165 -10.20 -11.83 -4.16
N GLY A 166 -10.76 -11.62 -5.35
CA GLY A 166 -10.63 -12.43 -6.57
C GLY A 166 -11.75 -12.10 -7.56
#